data_AF-A0A7S2EG77-F1
#
_entry.id   AF-A0A7S2EG77-F1
#
_cell.length_a   1.000
_cell.length_b   1.000
_cell.length_c   1.000
_cell.angle_alpha   90.00
_cell.angle_beta   90.00
_cell.angle_gamma   90.00
#
_symmetry.space_group_name_H-M   'P 1'
#
loop_
_entity.id
_entity.type
_entity.pdbx_description
1 polymer ?
#
loop_
_entity_poly.entity_id
_entity_poly.type
_entity_poly.pdbx_seq_one_letter_code
_entity_poly.pdbx_strand_id
1 'polypeptide(L)'
;QGIDWEVTGKGRKGAVLVGKNEGVPIVRTTTKYEKPAHFFSNLHKKLAKQITERANAANHVNNALIEKYTSTYKTMGFHSDQAQDLQEGSAIFIFSCYKDACHSDRKLVIEKKQSKKQEGT
;
A
#
# COMPACT_ATOMS: atom_id res chain seq x y z
N GLN A 1 -1.81 20.34 0.29
CA GLN A 1 -1.30 19.94 1.62
C GLN A 1 -0.33 18.78 1.42
N GLY A 2 0.82 18.80 2.11
CA GLY A 2 1.77 17.70 2.08
C GLY A 2 1.30 16.52 2.94
N ILE A 3 2.01 15.40 2.84
CA ILE A 3 1.85 14.23 3.72
C ILE A 3 2.66 14.44 4.97
N ASP A 4 2.08 14.17 6.14
CA ASP A 4 2.85 14.08 7.38
C ASP A 4 3.35 12.64 7.55
N TRP A 5 4.67 12.49 7.52
CA TRP A 5 5.31 11.18 7.49
C TRP A 5 5.61 10.68 8.90
N GLU A 6 5.38 9.40 9.14
CA GLU A 6 5.76 8.72 10.38
C GLU A 6 6.92 7.74 10.11
N VAL A 7 7.83 7.58 11.08
CA VAL A 7 8.89 6.57 10.99
C VAL A 7 8.29 5.21 11.36
N THR A 8 8.21 4.30 10.39
CA THR A 8 7.54 2.99 10.55
C THR A 8 8.52 1.82 10.59
N GLY A 9 9.82 2.11 10.67
CA GLY A 9 10.89 1.12 10.71
C GLY A 9 12.23 1.70 10.26
N LYS A 10 13.27 0.88 10.33
CA LYS A 10 14.62 1.26 9.88
C LYS A 10 14.59 1.68 8.41
N GLY A 11 14.86 2.95 8.12
CA GLY A 11 14.89 3.48 6.75
C GLY A 11 13.54 3.55 6.05
N ARG A 12 12.43 3.41 6.77
CA ARG A 12 11.08 3.45 6.22
C ARG A 12 10.27 4.56 6.89
N LYS A 13 9.57 5.33 6.06
CA LYS A 13 8.53 6.25 6.50
C LYS A 13 7.21 5.86 5.85
N GLY A 14 6.12 5.94 6.59
CA GLY A 14 4.79 5.58 6.10
C GLY A 14 3.77 6.66 6.43
N ALA A 15 2.66 6.64 5.69
CA ALA A 15 1.43 7.33 6.02
C ALA A 15 0.24 6.60 5.38
N VAL A 16 -0.93 6.75 6.00
CA VAL A 16 -2.20 6.19 5.50
C VAL A 16 -3.01 7.29 4.83
N LEU A 17 -3.51 7.01 3.64
CA LEU A 17 -4.45 7.88 2.91
C LEU A 17 -5.84 7.28 2.90
N VAL A 18 -6.84 8.13 3.09
CA VAL A 18 -8.25 7.74 3.13
C VAL A 18 -9.11 8.65 2.27
N GLY A 19 -10.06 8.07 1.56
CA GLY A 19 -11.08 8.78 0.79
C GLY A 19 -12.02 9.52 1.73
N LYS A 20 -12.49 10.69 1.32
CA LYS A 20 -13.56 11.37 2.05
C LYS A 20 -14.88 10.67 1.73
N ASN A 21 -15.51 10.11 2.75
CA ASN A 21 -16.85 9.52 2.71
C ASN A 21 -17.72 10.16 3.80
N GLU A 22 -19.00 9.79 3.85
CA GLU A 22 -19.95 10.32 4.86
C GLU A 22 -19.66 9.80 6.29
N GLY A 23 -18.81 8.78 6.43
CA GLY A 23 -18.41 8.19 7.71
C GLY A 23 -16.95 8.44 8.09
N VAL A 24 -16.50 7.77 9.15
CA VAL A 24 -15.08 7.72 9.51
C VAL A 24 -14.41 6.62 8.69
N PRO A 25 -13.43 6.93 7.83
CA PRO A 25 -12.75 5.90 7.06
C PRO A 25 -11.88 5.05 7.98
N ILE A 26 -12.12 3.74 7.98
CA ILE A 26 -11.34 2.76 8.76
C ILE A 26 -10.43 2.00 7.79
N VAL A 27 -9.13 1.96 8.11
CA VAL A 27 -8.13 1.17 7.40
C VAL A 27 -7.35 0.38 8.44
N ARG A 28 -7.39 -0.95 8.35
CA ARG A 28 -6.58 -1.81 9.23
C ARG A 28 -5.14 -1.85 8.75
N THR A 29 -4.22 -1.56 9.66
CA THR A 29 -2.77 -1.63 9.41
C THR A 29 -2.12 -2.57 10.42
N THR A 30 -1.06 -3.26 10.00
CA THR A 30 -0.20 -4.04 10.91
C THR A 30 0.81 -3.16 11.66
N THR A 31 1.07 -1.97 11.12
CA THR A 31 1.89 -0.94 11.75
C THR A 31 1.01 -0.03 12.59
N LYS A 32 1.42 0.24 13.83
CA LYS A 32 0.80 1.27 14.67
C LYS A 32 1.26 2.65 14.19
N TYR A 33 0.31 3.50 13.83
CA TYR A 33 0.54 4.91 13.50
C TYR A 33 0.06 5.78 14.64
N GLU A 34 0.88 6.73 15.07
CA GLU A 34 0.50 7.78 16.02
C GLU A 34 -0.13 8.97 15.28
N LYS A 35 0.18 9.15 13.99
CA LYS A 35 -0.38 10.22 13.16
C LYS A 35 -1.70 9.81 12.51
N PRO A 36 -2.68 10.72 12.41
CA PRO A 36 -3.95 10.42 11.75
C PRO A 36 -3.76 10.18 10.26
N ALA A 37 -4.66 9.39 9.67
CA ALA A 37 -4.70 9.23 8.23
C ALA A 37 -4.99 10.56 7.52
N HIS A 38 -4.35 10.78 6.37
CA HIS A 38 -4.57 11.96 5.55
C HIS A 38 -5.66 11.71 4.50
N PHE A 39 -6.43 12.74 4.16
CA PHE A 39 -7.33 12.63 3.02
C PHE A 39 -6.57 12.61 1.69
N PHE A 40 -7.15 11.94 0.68
CA PHE A 40 -6.65 12.06 -0.70
C PHE A 40 -6.66 13.53 -1.16
N SER A 41 -5.49 14.04 -1.53
CA SER A 41 -5.34 15.31 -2.23
C SER A 41 -5.76 15.15 -3.71
N ASN A 42 -5.92 16.27 -4.42
CA ASN A 42 -6.20 16.23 -5.87
C ASN A 42 -5.13 15.48 -6.66
N LEU A 43 -3.86 15.58 -6.23
CA LEU A 43 -2.76 14.83 -6.85
C LEU A 43 -2.94 13.32 -6.62
N HIS A 44 -3.27 12.90 -5.39
CA HIS A 44 -3.48 11.48 -5.09
C HIS A 44 -4.67 10.92 -5.88
N LYS A 45 -5.77 11.69 -6.02
CA LYS A 45 -6.93 11.31 -6.83
C LYS A 45 -6.58 11.15 -8.31
N LYS A 46 -5.81 12.10 -8.87
CA LYS A 46 -5.34 12.04 -10.26
C LYS A 46 -4.47 10.80 -10.50
N LEU A 47 -3.54 10.52 -9.59
CA LEU A 47 -2.67 9.35 -9.68
C LEU A 47 -3.46 8.04 -9.56
N ALA A 48 -4.36 7.95 -8.58
CA ALA A 48 -5.25 6.79 -8.42
C ALA A 48 -6.07 6.51 -9.68
N LYS A 49 -6.65 7.54 -10.29
CA LYS A 49 -7.39 7.42 -11.55
C LYS A 49 -6.51 6.88 -12.69
N GLN A 50 -5.30 7.40 -12.85
CA GLN A 50 -4.37 6.92 -13.88
C GLN A 50 -3.96 5.45 -13.65
N ILE A 51 -3.79 5.03 -12.39
CA ILE A 51 -3.47 3.66 -12.03
C ILE A 51 -4.63 2.73 -12.41
N THR A 52 -5.86 3.07 -12.01
CA THR A 52 -7.04 2.24 -12.30
C THR A 52 -7.34 2.17 -13.79
N GLU A 53 -7.18 3.28 -14.52
CA GLU A 53 -7.32 3.32 -15.99
C GLU A 53 -6.30 2.40 -16.68
N ARG A 54 -5.02 2.47 -16.27
CA ARG A 54 -3.97 1.60 -16.85
C ARG A 54 -4.14 0.13 -16.50
N ALA A 55 -4.71 -0.16 -15.32
CA ALA A 55 -5.01 -1.51 -14.90
C ALA A 55 -6.33 -2.06 -15.48
N ASN A 56 -7.08 -1.25 -16.24
CA ASN A 56 -8.43 -1.55 -16.71
C ASN A 56 -9.37 -2.03 -15.58
N ALA A 57 -9.23 -1.41 -14.40
CA ALA A 57 -10.00 -1.77 -13.22
C ALA A 57 -11.24 -0.88 -13.09
N ALA A 58 -12.39 -1.49 -12.82
CA ALA A 58 -13.65 -0.77 -12.60
C ALA A 58 -13.73 -0.10 -11.20
N ASN A 59 -12.97 -0.62 -10.23
CA ASN A 59 -13.02 -0.15 -8.85
C ASN A 59 -12.23 1.15 -8.67
N HIS A 60 -12.73 2.02 -7.79
CA HIS A 60 -12.00 3.22 -7.37
C HIS A 60 -11.10 2.92 -6.17
N VAL A 61 -9.96 3.60 -6.09
CA VAL A 61 -9.09 3.57 -4.92
C VAL A 61 -9.68 4.48 -3.84
N ASN A 62 -9.99 3.93 -2.66
CA ASN A 62 -10.55 4.69 -1.53
C ASN A 62 -9.63 4.75 -0.31
N ASN A 63 -8.55 3.98 -0.30
CA ASN A 63 -7.51 4.01 0.70
C ASN A 63 -6.16 3.75 0.02
N ALA A 64 -5.07 4.19 0.65
CA ALA A 64 -3.73 3.83 0.20
C ALA A 64 -2.77 3.84 1.37
N LEU A 65 -1.83 2.89 1.37
CA LEU A 65 -0.61 2.98 2.17
C LEU A 65 0.48 3.57 1.28
N ILE A 66 1.07 4.69 1.73
CA ILE A 66 2.23 5.29 1.05
C ILE A 66 3.47 5.08 1.91
N GLU A 67 4.52 4.55 1.29
CA GLU A 67 5.77 4.26 1.97
C GLU A 67 6.95 4.87 1.21
N LYS A 68 7.82 5.54 1.95
CA LYS A 68 9.10 6.03 1.47
C LYS A 68 10.20 5.21 2.10
N TYR A 69 11.00 4.60 1.22
CA TYR A 69 12.14 3.80 1.63
C TYR A 69 13.45 4.51 1.32
N THR A 70 14.41 4.39 2.23
CA THR A 70 15.82 4.66 1.93
C THR A 70 16.51 3.40 1.41
N SER A 71 17.74 3.54 0.95
CA SER A 71 18.59 2.41 0.54
C SER A 71 19.02 1.52 1.71
N THR A 72 18.74 1.89 2.98
CA THR A 72 19.14 1.08 4.15
C THR A 72 18.20 -0.09 4.44
N TYR A 73 17.00 -0.10 3.83
CA TYR A 73 16.03 -1.19 3.95
C TYR A 73 15.74 -1.74 2.56
N LYS A 74 16.39 -2.84 2.17
CA LYS A 74 16.33 -3.34 0.77
C LYS A 74 15.45 -4.57 0.59
N THR A 75 15.12 -5.28 1.66
CA THR A 75 14.44 -6.57 1.62
C THR A 75 13.13 -6.52 2.39
N MET A 76 12.13 -7.24 1.89
CA MET A 76 10.87 -7.50 2.57
C MET A 76 10.59 -8.99 2.46
N GLY A 77 10.23 -9.63 3.56
CA GLY A 77 9.87 -11.05 3.56
C GLY A 77 8.57 -11.30 2.80
N PHE A 78 8.37 -12.53 2.33
CA PHE A 78 7.11 -12.94 1.73
C PHE A 78 5.97 -12.82 2.73
N HIS A 79 4.90 -12.16 2.31
CA HIS A 79 3.67 -12.02 3.06
C HIS A 79 2.50 -11.90 2.09
N SER A 80 1.29 -12.06 2.64
CA SER A 80 0.05 -11.72 1.96
C SER A 80 -0.61 -10.59 2.74
N ASP A 81 -1.21 -9.65 2.02
CA ASP A 81 -1.94 -8.55 2.64
C ASP A 81 -3.24 -9.05 3.29
N GLN A 82 -3.67 -8.33 4.33
CA GLN A 82 -4.94 -8.61 5.00
C GLN A 82 -6.10 -8.11 4.13
N ALA A 83 -7.04 -9.00 3.82
CA ALA A 83 -8.17 -8.71 2.94
C ALA A 83 -9.52 -8.55 3.68
N GLN A 84 -9.52 -8.62 5.02
CA GLN A 84 -10.74 -8.62 5.84
C GLN A 84 -11.64 -7.38 5.63
N ASP A 85 -11.05 -6.23 5.34
CA ASP A 85 -11.77 -4.97 5.12
C ASP A 85 -11.80 -4.57 3.62
N LEU A 86 -11.40 -5.48 2.73
CA LEU A 86 -11.44 -5.26 1.29
C LEU A 86 -12.76 -5.76 0.72
N GLN A 87 -13.28 -5.02 -0.26
CA GLN A 87 -14.47 -5.44 -0.99
C GLN A 87 -14.15 -6.71 -1.80
N GLU A 88 -15.07 -7.68 -1.80
CA GLU A 88 -14.96 -8.88 -2.64
C GLU A 88 -14.76 -8.50 -4.12
N GLY A 89 -13.88 -9.22 -4.81
CA GLY A 89 -13.53 -8.93 -6.21
C GLY A 89 -12.73 -7.64 -6.43
N SER A 90 -12.32 -6.92 -5.37
CA SER A 90 -11.40 -5.79 -5.50
C SER A 90 -9.95 -6.23 -5.66
N ALA A 91 -9.07 -5.28 -5.95
CA ALA A 91 -7.64 -5.51 -6.12
C ALA A 91 -6.81 -4.48 -5.35
N ILE A 92 -5.61 -4.89 -4.94
CA ILE A 92 -4.58 -3.99 -4.41
C ILE A 92 -3.70 -3.55 -5.58
N PHE A 93 -3.55 -2.24 -5.75
CA PHE A 93 -2.67 -1.67 -6.76
C PHE A 93 -1.32 -1.30 -6.13
N ILE A 94 -0.23 -1.78 -6.71
CA ILE A 94 1.13 -1.41 -6.30
C ILE A 94 1.71 -0.44 -7.32
N PHE A 95 2.03 0.78 -6.87
CA PHE A 95 2.72 1.78 -7.66
C PHE A 95 4.04 2.14 -6.97
N SER A 96 5.13 2.15 -7.75
CA SER A 96 6.45 2.55 -7.28
C SER A 96 6.97 3.71 -8.10
N CYS A 97 7.54 4.72 -7.43
CA CYS A 97 8.23 5.81 -8.07
C CYS A 97 9.59 6.04 -7.38
N TYR A 98 10.58 6.37 -8.20
CA TYR A 98 11.95 6.62 -7.76
C TYR A 98 12.34 8.02 -8.22
N LYS A 99 13.18 8.70 -7.43
CA LYS A 99 13.76 9.98 -7.86
C LYS A 99 14.65 9.79 -9.10
N ASP A 100 15.36 8.67 -9.14
CA ASP A 100 16.17 8.23 -10.27
C ASP A 100 15.67 6.86 -10.73
N ALA A 101 14.95 6.84 -11.85
CA ALA A 101 14.30 5.63 -12.36
C ALA A 101 15.29 4.64 -13.02
N CYS A 102 16.52 5.07 -13.32
CA CYS A 102 17.54 4.20 -13.92
C CYS A 102 18.13 3.19 -12.93
N HIS A 103 17.91 3.40 -11.62
CA HIS A 103 18.44 2.55 -10.55
C HIS A 103 17.30 2.08 -9.64
N SER A 104 16.46 1.16 -10.11
CA SER A 104 15.49 0.50 -9.23
C SER A 104 16.18 -0.58 -8.41
N ASP A 105 16.50 -0.29 -7.16
CA ASP A 105 17.10 -1.24 -6.20
C ASP A 105 16.12 -2.33 -5.70
N ARG A 106 14.90 -2.39 -6.25
CA ARG A 106 13.82 -3.26 -5.76
C ARG A 106 13.14 -4.01 -6.89
N LYS A 107 12.83 -5.27 -6.60
CA LYS A 107 12.08 -6.17 -7.48
C LYS A 107 10.87 -6.70 -6.71
N LEU A 108 9.70 -6.63 -7.31
CA LEU A 108 8.52 -7.34 -6.81
C LEU A 108 8.65 -8.82 -7.17
N VAL A 109 8.51 -9.69 -6.18
CA VAL A 109 8.52 -11.14 -6.34
C VAL A 109 7.20 -11.69 -5.81
N ILE A 110 6.52 -12.48 -6.64
CA ILE A 110 5.22 -13.08 -6.32
C ILE A 110 5.40 -14.60 -6.32
N GLU A 111 5.04 -15.25 -5.22
CA GLU A 111 5.07 -16.69 -5.08
C GLU A 111 3.69 -17.23 -4.67
N LYS A 112 3.33 -18.40 -5.19
CA LYS A 112 2.11 -19.08 -4.78
C LYS A 112 2.31 -19.62 -3.37
N LYS A 113 1.39 -19.29 -2.46
CA LYS A 113 1.39 -19.86 -1.11
C LYS A 113 1.15 -21.37 -1.21
N GLN A 114 2.15 -22.16 -0.84
CA GLN A 114 2.00 -23.60 -0.73
C GLN A 114 1.26 -23.91 0.58
N SER A 115 0.12 -24.59 0.47
CA SER A 115 -0.57 -25.14 1.64
C SER A 115 0.31 -26.22 2.25
N LYS A 116 0.72 -26.08 3.52
CA LYS A 116 1.28 -27.21 4.25
C LYS A 116 0.17 -28.27 4.34
N LYS A 117 0.36 -29.45 3.74
CA LYS A 117 -0.45 -30.62 4.10
C LYS A 117 -0.22 -30.84 5.59
N GLN A 118 -1.30 -30.76 6.38
CA GLN A 118 -1.26 -31.31 7.73
C GLN A 118 -1.12 -32.83 7.56
N GLU A 119 0.08 -33.34 7.76
CA GLU A 119 0.28 -34.77 8.01
C GLU A 119 -0.30 -35.04 9.40
N GLY A 120 -1.54 -35.54 9.42
CA GLY A 120 -2.13 -36.10 10.61
C GLY A 120 -1.34 -37.34 11.01
N THR A 121 -0.84 -37.36 12.23
CA THR A 121 -0.45 -38.58 12.95
C THR A 121 -1.40 -38.74 14.13
#